data_AF-A0A368VLT0-F1
#
_entry.id   AF-A0A368VLT0-F1
#
_cell.length_a   1.000
_cell.length_b   1.000
_cell.length_c   1.000
_cell.angle_alpha   90.00
_cell.angle_beta   90.00
_cell.angle_gamma   90.00
#
_symmetry.space_group_name_H-M   'P 1'
#
loop_
_entity.id
_entity.type
_entity.pdbx_description
1 polymer ?
#
loop_
_entity_poly.entity_id
_entity_poly.type
_entity_poly.pdbx_seq_one_letter_code
_entity_poly.pdbx_strand_id
1 'polypeptide(L)'
;MQVIEAHVRGAVQQGGIRCGEVEVTTDDAKAPVVLAYFSQSEDNDFDLQAIVRNEADTKTDWFDNNMHQAFEDITISAFRNINMKTDWGARESFKVQVLSSGRVREELARLLEQTE
;
A
#
# COMPACT_ATOMS: atom_id res chain seq x y z
N MET A 1 4.36 10.03 8.39
CA MET A 1 3.82 9.55 7.11
C MET A 1 2.46 10.19 6.84
N GLN A 2 2.45 11.16 5.93
CA GLN A 2 1.28 11.78 5.32
C GLN A 2 1.24 11.41 3.85
N VAL A 3 0.05 11.22 3.29
CA VAL A 3 -0.12 10.87 1.88
C VAL A 3 -0.08 12.15 1.05
N ILE A 4 0.83 12.19 0.07
CA ILE A 4 0.91 13.28 -0.90
C ILE A 4 0.02 12.96 -2.10
N GLU A 5 0.18 11.75 -2.65
CA GLU A 5 -0.54 11.29 -3.82
C GLU A 5 -0.70 9.77 -3.76
N ALA A 6 -1.78 9.25 -4.33
CA ALA A 6 -1.97 7.80 -4.46
C ALA A 6 -2.58 7.43 -5.81
N HIS A 7 -2.10 6.32 -6.37
CA HIS A 7 -2.45 5.82 -7.69
C HIS A 7 -2.67 4.30 -7.66
N VAL A 8 -3.80 3.85 -8.20
CA VAL A 8 -4.07 2.41 -8.33
C VAL A 8 -3.20 1.85 -9.45
N ARG A 9 -2.38 0.85 -9.13
CA ARG A 9 -1.52 0.16 -10.10
C ARG A 9 -2.22 -1.00 -10.79
N GLY A 10 -3.05 -1.74 -10.05
CA GLY A 10 -3.68 -2.94 -10.56
C GLY A 10 -4.29 -3.81 -9.46
N ALA A 11 -4.79 -4.99 -9.83
CA ALA A 11 -5.23 -6.01 -8.87
C ALA A 11 -4.18 -7.11 -8.79
N VAL A 12 -3.92 -7.58 -7.58
CA VAL A 12 -3.07 -8.75 -7.32
C VAL A 12 -3.85 -9.77 -6.50
N GLN A 13 -3.47 -11.03 -6.60
CA GLN A 13 -3.93 -12.06 -5.68
C GLN A 13 -2.87 -12.27 -4.59
N GLN A 14 -3.21 -11.91 -3.36
CA GLN A 14 -2.39 -12.16 -2.18
C GLN A 14 -3.12 -13.11 -1.25
N GLY A 15 -2.52 -14.28 -0.97
CA GLY A 15 -3.09 -15.25 -0.04
C GLY A 15 -4.49 -15.77 -0.42
N GLY A 16 -4.82 -15.77 -1.72
CA GLY A 16 -6.15 -16.16 -2.22
C GLY A 16 -7.20 -15.05 -2.17
N ILE A 17 -6.83 -13.86 -1.69
CA ILE A 17 -7.70 -12.67 -1.66
C ILE A 17 -7.29 -11.75 -2.81
N ARG A 18 -8.28 -11.27 -3.57
CA ARG A 18 -8.05 -10.25 -4.59
C ARG A 18 -7.89 -8.90 -3.89
N CYS A 19 -6.72 -8.32 -4.03
CA CYS A 19 -6.37 -7.04 -3.45
C CYS A 19 -6.05 -6.04 -4.56
N GLY A 20 -6.52 -4.81 -4.44
CA GLY A 20 -6.06 -3.69 -5.25
C GLY A 20 -4.72 -3.20 -4.72
N GLU A 21 -3.75 -3.09 -5.61
CA GLU A 21 -2.44 -2.52 -5.35
C GLU A 21 -2.49 -1.02 -5.64
N VAL A 22 -2.11 -0.21 -4.64
CA VAL A 22 -2.09 1.24 -4.72
C VAL A 22 -0.70 1.73 -4.38
N GLU A 23 -0.07 2.45 -5.30
CA GLU A 23 1.16 3.19 -5.06
C GLU A 23 0.84 4.49 -4.35
N VAL A 24 1.51 4.75 -3.23
CA VAL A 24 1.28 5.90 -2.39
C VAL A 24 2.60 6.64 -2.21
N THR A 25 2.64 7.87 -2.67
CA THR A 25 3.74 8.80 -2.43
C THR A 25 3.51 9.49 -1.09
N THR A 26 4.51 9.48 -0.22
CA THR A 26 4.42 10.04 1.13
C THR A 26 5.51 11.07 1.40
N ASP A 27 5.31 11.88 2.45
CA ASP A 27 6.34 12.82 2.92
C ASP A 27 7.48 12.15 3.72
N ASP A 28 7.40 10.84 3.96
CA ASP A 28 8.33 10.13 4.82
C ASP A 28 9.64 9.82 4.09
N ALA A 29 10.76 10.39 4.55
CA ALA A 29 12.06 10.21 3.91
C ALA A 29 12.56 8.75 3.91
N LYS A 30 12.05 7.87 4.79
CA LYS A 30 12.44 6.45 4.84
C LYS A 30 11.51 5.57 4.00
N ALA A 31 10.38 6.10 3.57
CA ALA A 31 9.38 5.42 2.78
C ALA A 31 8.68 6.42 1.84
N PRO A 32 9.43 7.08 0.94
CA PRO A 32 8.88 8.13 0.08
C PRO A 32 7.82 7.59 -0.88
N VAL A 33 7.94 6.32 -1.26
CA VAL A 33 6.93 5.58 -2.04
C VAL A 33 6.68 4.24 -1.37
N VAL A 34 5.41 3.91 -1.17
CA VAL A 34 4.96 2.62 -0.62
C VAL A 34 3.86 2.03 -1.48
N LEU A 35 3.74 0.70 -1.49
CA LEU A 35 2.61 0.00 -2.09
C LEU A 35 1.68 -0.45 -0.97
N ALA A 36 0.43 0.03 -1.02
CA ALA A 36 -0.64 -0.34 -0.13
C ALA A 36 -1.59 -1.30 -0.82
N TYR A 37 -1.88 -2.43 -0.18
CA TYR A 37 -2.79 -3.45 -0.67
C TYR A 37 -4.14 -3.33 0.02
N PHE A 38 -5.20 -3.17 -0.77
CA PHE A 38 -6.56 -3.04 -0.27
C PHE A 38 -7.43 -4.22 -0.72
N SER A 39 -8.13 -4.87 0.21
CA SER A 39 -9.15 -5.86 -0.12
C SER A 39 -10.54 -5.22 -0.07
N GLN A 40 -11.48 -5.79 -0.81
CA GLN A 40 -12.88 -5.41 -0.67
C GLN A 40 -13.42 -5.95 0.66
N SER A 41 -14.04 -5.08 1.44
CA SER A 41 -14.75 -5.43 2.67
C SER A 41 -16.22 -5.72 2.39
N GLU A 42 -16.89 -6.42 3.31
CA GLU A 42 -18.31 -6.79 3.18
C GLU A 42 -19.25 -5.56 3.15
N ASP A 43 -18.81 -4.42 3.69
CA ASP A 43 -19.60 -3.17 3.77
C ASP A 43 -19.43 -2.23 2.56
N ASN A 44 -18.95 -2.72 1.40
CA ASN A 44 -18.53 -1.88 0.26
C ASN A 44 -17.46 -0.83 0.62
N ASP A 45 -16.67 -1.12 1.64
CA ASP A 45 -15.47 -0.39 2.01
C ASP A 45 -14.21 -1.18 1.64
N PHE A 46 -13.02 -0.62 1.88
CA PHE A 46 -11.76 -1.26 1.52
C PHE A 46 -10.90 -1.47 2.76
N ASP A 47 -10.52 -2.70 3.08
CA ASP A 47 -9.59 -2.94 4.19
C ASP A 47 -8.13 -2.89 3.72
N LEU A 48 -7.28 -2.22 4.50
CA LEU A 48 -5.86 -2.14 4.21
C LEU A 48 -5.18 -3.43 4.70
N GLN A 49 -4.85 -4.32 3.80
CA GLN A 49 -4.27 -5.63 4.14
C GLN A 49 -2.78 -5.54 4.48
N ALA A 50 -2.01 -4.81 3.67
CA ALA A 50 -0.56 -4.70 3.83
C ALA A 50 -0.02 -3.39 3.24
N ILE A 51 1.13 -2.96 3.74
CA ILE A 51 1.96 -1.91 3.16
C ILE A 51 3.37 -2.47 2.99
N VAL A 52 3.85 -2.45 1.76
CA VAL A 52 5.23 -2.80 1.44
C VAL A 52 5.97 -1.59 0.91
N ARG A 53 7.25 -1.46 1.25
CA ARG A 53 8.14 -0.51 0.59
C ARG A 53 9.07 -1.26 -0.34
N ASN A 54 9.40 -0.64 -1.46
CA ASN A 54 10.45 -1.15 -2.33
C ASN A 54 11.80 -0.63 -1.83
N GLU A 55 12.63 -1.50 -1.26
CA GLU A 55 14.00 -1.12 -0.85
C GLU A 55 15.00 -1.14 -2.00
N ALA A 56 14.57 -1.50 -3.22
CA ALA A 56 15.46 -1.58 -4.39
C ALA A 56 15.98 -0.22 -4.90
N ASP A 57 15.47 0.90 -4.39
CA ASP A 57 15.79 2.23 -4.94
C ASP A 57 17.12 2.85 -4.45
N THR A 58 17.84 2.24 -3.50
CA THR A 58 19.10 2.84 -3.00
C THR A 58 20.39 2.38 -3.66
N LYS A 59 20.35 1.46 -4.63
CA LYS A 59 21.52 1.16 -5.47
C LYS A 59 21.09 0.61 -6.82
N THR A 60 20.99 1.51 -7.80
CA THR A 60 21.51 1.25 -9.15
C THR A 60 22.66 0.23 -9.13
N ASP A 61 22.42 -0.97 -9.64
CA ASP A 61 23.43 -1.78 -10.31
C ASP A 61 22.73 -2.49 -11.48
N TRP A 62 22.89 -1.90 -12.66
CA TRP A 62 22.05 -2.11 -13.84
C TRP A 62 22.36 -3.37 -14.65
N PHE A 63 23.16 -4.30 -14.14
CA PHE A 63 23.45 -5.53 -14.87
C PHE A 63 23.52 -6.71 -13.92
N ASP A 64 22.60 -7.66 -14.12
CA ASP A 64 22.61 -9.00 -13.52
C ASP A 64 22.07 -9.09 -12.08
N ASN A 65 20.74 -9.12 -11.92
CA ASN A 65 20.15 -9.99 -10.89
C ASN A 65 18.69 -10.33 -11.16
N ASN A 66 18.44 -11.57 -11.55
CA ASN A 66 17.13 -12.13 -11.89
C ASN A 66 16.22 -12.39 -10.67
N MET A 67 16.55 -11.97 -9.44
CA MET A 67 15.75 -12.44 -8.28
C MET A 67 15.98 -11.71 -6.95
N HIS A 68 15.79 -10.39 -6.85
CA HIS A 68 15.62 -9.73 -5.54
C HIS A 68 14.92 -8.36 -5.64
N GLN A 69 13.64 -8.34 -6.01
CA GLN A 69 12.77 -7.27 -5.52
C GLN A 69 12.53 -7.56 -4.03
N ALA A 70 13.38 -7.03 -3.15
CA ALA A 70 13.16 -7.06 -1.71
C ALA A 70 12.06 -6.05 -1.37
N PHE A 71 10.82 -6.51 -1.47
CA PHE A 71 9.69 -5.80 -0.87
C PHE A 71 9.71 -6.08 0.63
N GLU A 72 9.91 -5.05 1.43
CA GLU A 72 9.83 -5.16 2.89
C GLU A 72 8.40 -4.84 3.33
N ASP A 73 7.74 -5.79 4.00
CA ASP A 73 6.48 -5.52 4.70
C ASP A 73 6.75 -4.59 5.88
N ILE A 74 6.26 -3.36 5.75
CA ILE A 74 6.35 -2.33 6.78
C ILE A 74 5.00 -2.09 7.44
N THR A 75 3.99 -2.94 7.22
CA THR A 75 2.63 -2.75 7.75
C THR A 75 2.64 -2.46 9.25
N ILE A 76 3.42 -3.22 10.02
CA ILE A 76 3.52 -3.01 11.48
C ILE A 76 4.51 -1.90 11.83
N SER A 77 5.66 -1.84 11.13
CA SER A 77 6.74 -0.90 11.42
C SER A 77 6.40 0.55 11.06
N ALA A 78 5.64 0.77 9.99
CA ALA A 78 5.20 2.08 9.50
C ALA A 78 4.27 2.79 10.49
N PHE A 79 3.49 2.03 11.26
CA PHE A 79 2.57 2.55 12.27
C PHE A 79 3.02 2.24 13.70
N ARG A 80 4.29 1.89 13.93
CA ARG A 80 4.75 1.55 15.28
C ARG A 80 4.90 2.83 16.12
N ASN A 81 4.11 2.95 17.19
CA ASN A 81 4.20 4.07 18.13
C ASN A 81 5.37 3.87 19.14
N ILE A 82 5.74 4.91 19.89
CA ILE A 82 6.79 4.94 20.92
C ILE A 82 6.67 3.81 21.96
N ASN A 83 5.47 3.29 22.18
CA ASN A 83 5.20 2.16 23.07
C ASN A 83 5.37 0.78 22.39
N MET A 84 5.99 0.71 21.22
CA MET A 84 6.16 -0.50 20.40
C MET A 84 4.85 -1.18 19.98
N LYS A 85 3.70 -0.50 20.12
CA LYS A 85 2.38 -0.96 19.67
C LYS A 85 2.06 -0.36 18.30
N THR A 86 1.29 -1.09 17.51
CA THR A 86 0.71 -0.57 16.27
C THR A 86 -0.28 0.55 16.61
N ASP A 87 -0.06 1.72 16.02
CA ASP A 87 -0.92 2.87 16.09
C ASP A 87 -2.07 2.71 15.10
N TRP A 88 -3.15 2.11 15.58
CA TRP A 88 -4.34 1.86 14.77
C TRP A 88 -4.96 3.15 14.24
N GLY A 89 -4.87 4.26 14.99
CA GLY A 89 -5.35 5.57 14.55
C GLY A 89 -4.58 6.11 13.34
N ALA A 90 -3.25 6.02 13.36
CA ALA A 90 -2.42 6.40 12.22
C ALA A 90 -2.67 5.50 11.00
N ARG A 91 -2.88 4.19 11.21
CA ARG A 91 -3.23 3.24 10.14
C ARG A 91 -4.57 3.59 9.48
N GLU A 92 -5.61 3.85 10.28
CA GLU A 92 -6.91 4.27 9.75
C GLU A 92 -6.83 5.61 9.04
N SER A 93 -6.12 6.59 9.62
CA SER A 93 -5.93 7.90 8.97
C SER A 93 -5.21 7.77 7.62
N PHE A 94 -4.19 6.91 7.53
CA PHE A 94 -3.51 6.61 6.26
C PHE A 94 -4.47 5.99 5.24
N LYS A 95 -5.24 4.97 5.63
CA LYS A 95 -6.26 4.35 4.77
C LYS A 95 -7.23 5.42 4.22
N VAL A 96 -7.79 6.27 5.08
CA VAL A 96 -8.74 7.32 4.67
C VAL A 96 -8.09 8.32 3.70
N GLN A 97 -6.84 8.72 3.96
CA GLN A 97 -6.10 9.62 3.07
C GLN A 97 -5.87 9.01 1.69
N VAL A 98 -5.44 7.74 1.61
CA VAL A 98 -5.23 7.04 0.34
C VAL A 98 -6.53 6.92 -0.45
N LEU A 99 -7.61 6.49 0.20
CA LEU A 99 -8.92 6.34 -0.46
C LEU A 99 -9.53 7.68 -0.89
N SER A 100 -9.20 8.77 -0.19
CA SER A 100 -9.65 10.12 -0.54
C SER A 100 -8.75 10.81 -1.58
N SER A 101 -7.63 10.19 -1.95
CA SER A 101 -6.70 10.75 -2.93
C SER A 101 -7.19 10.48 -4.36
N GLY A 102 -7.39 11.56 -5.13
CA GLY A 102 -7.78 11.48 -6.53
C GLY A 102 -9.04 10.64 -6.76
N ARG A 103 -8.89 9.56 -7.56
CA ARG A 103 -9.95 8.59 -7.90
C ARG A 103 -9.68 7.19 -7.37
N VAL A 104 -8.81 7.06 -6.36
CA VAL A 104 -8.36 5.74 -5.86
C VAL A 104 -9.52 4.85 -5.46
N ARG A 105 -10.50 5.39 -4.72
CA ARG A 105 -11.69 4.64 -4.30
C ARG A 105 -12.49 4.09 -5.48
N GLU A 106 -12.73 4.93 -6.49
CA GLU A 106 -13.52 4.56 -7.68
C GLU A 106 -12.79 3.51 -8.53
N GLU A 107 -11.48 3.69 -8.72
CA GLU A 107 -10.65 2.76 -9.49
C GLU A 107 -10.50 1.42 -8.77
N LEU A 108 -10.32 1.42 -7.44
CA LEU A 108 -10.30 0.19 -6.62
C LEU A 108 -11.63 -0.57 -6.70
N ALA A 109 -12.76 0.14 -6.58
CA ALA A 109 -14.08 -0.46 -6.71
C ALA A 109 -14.22 -1.15 -8.06
N ARG A 110 -14.03 -0.41 -9.15
CA ARG A 110 -14.08 -0.94 -10.52
C ARG A 110 -13.14 -2.13 -10.72
N LEU A 111 -11.95 -2.10 -10.15
CA LEU A 111 -10.91 -3.11 -10.34
C LEU A 111 -11.19 -4.41 -9.57
N LEU A 112 -11.81 -4.31 -8.40
CA LEU A 112 -12.19 -5.46 -7.56
C LEU A 112 -13.58 -6.01 -7.93
N GLU A 113 -14.49 -5.18 -8.42
CA GLU A 113 -15.81 -5.58 -8.91
C GLU A 113 -15.77 -6.29 -10.27
N GLN A 114 -14.71 -6.12 -11.07
CA GLN A 114 -14.47 -6.86 -12.33
C GLN A 114 -14.12 -8.33 -12.04
N THR A 115 -15.11 -9.08 -11.57
CA THR A 115 -15.09 -10.54 -11.44
C THR A 115 -16.06 -11.08 -12.48
N GLU A 116 -15.56 -11.30 -13.70
CA GLU A 116 -16.24 -12.07 -14.75
C GLU A 116 -15.51 -13.41 -14.95
#